data_AF-A0ABD2QGQ5-F1
#
_entry.id   AF-A0ABD2QGQ5-F1
#
_cell.length_a   1.000
_cell.length_b   1.000
_cell.length_c   1.000
_cell.angle_alpha   90.00
_cell.angle_beta   90.00
_cell.angle_gamma   90.00
#
_symmetry.space_group_name_H-M   'P 1'
#
loop_
_entity.id
_entity.type
_entity.pdbx_description
1 polymer ?
#
loop_
_entity_poly.entity_id
_entity_poly.type
_entity_poly.pdbx_seq_one_letter_code
_entity_poly.pdbx_strand_id
1 'polypeptide(L)'
;MNTPGSAIFYTKGLLGGLAVYFMLLCFRGICRASNPEYVTFINYHSDAVLELNYASNVELMKYTFDDRWLPVYSLKDHRNLSKWVDVPRRETWYCTYITPISYILAHTIGIKLSYPGTLSFIQQSTLSFRVQARNELASQYGLERVGLVTRFSEFVDALQADRRNANDPDSIGNKLFICCEGNAGYPEIGTINVPLKVGYSILGWNHPGFGSSTGLPFPKHEKAAVEALYMYATDELKFRPQDIYFLGWSIGGYTVTWAAMNYPKIAGIILDATFDNIDELARGVMPAIFYPLVLSTVRQHLDLNNLDQLKRFSGPVFIIRRSHDEIICSRERTRSSNRGNVLLMELLRQRFPNLFEIEAETALMKYLEHSPADNRNQRLFESFSINEVTCQDEIDQFFSTNSKFPSQFGNGFEAKKKAAMLLYLARKYFAESKGSHCSPLDEEVFRLPWSERDNSQ
;
A
#
# COMPACT_ATOMS: atom_id res chain seq x y z
N MET A 1 62.85 1.76 -0.88
CA MET A 1 63.12 0.67 -1.85
C MET A 1 61.92 -0.28 -1.83
N ASN A 2 61.02 -0.15 -2.81
CA ASN A 2 59.97 -1.15 -3.05
C ASN A 2 60.63 -2.33 -3.77
N THR A 3 60.67 -3.51 -3.16
CA THR A 3 61.28 -4.70 -3.78
C THR A 3 60.39 -5.21 -4.92
N PRO A 4 60.94 -5.41 -6.15
CA PRO A 4 60.19 -5.87 -7.33
C PRO A 4 59.41 -7.19 -7.14
N GLY A 5 59.82 -8.04 -6.19
CA GLY A 5 59.17 -9.32 -5.90
C GLY A 5 57.77 -9.20 -5.31
N SER A 6 57.46 -8.11 -4.59
CA SER A 6 56.12 -7.90 -3.99
C SER A 6 55.07 -7.62 -5.06
N ALA A 7 55.37 -6.72 -6.02
CA ALA A 7 54.48 -6.41 -7.14
C ALA A 7 54.19 -7.62 -8.05
N ILE A 8 55.19 -8.48 -8.28
CA ILE A 8 55.05 -9.72 -9.05
C ILE A 8 54.19 -10.76 -8.30
N PHE A 9 54.29 -10.81 -6.97
CA PHE A 9 53.46 -11.69 -6.15
C PHE A 9 51.99 -11.26 -6.16
N TYR A 10 51.71 -9.97 -5.99
CA TYR A 10 50.34 -9.44 -6.05
C TYR A 10 49.71 -9.56 -7.45
N THR A 11 50.47 -9.35 -8.52
CA THR A 11 49.98 -9.52 -9.90
C THR A 11 49.70 -10.98 -10.24
N LYS A 12 50.57 -11.93 -9.83
CA LYS A 12 50.30 -13.37 -9.98
C LYS A 12 49.09 -13.83 -9.16
N GLY A 13 48.93 -13.32 -7.94
CA GLY A 13 47.75 -13.58 -7.11
C GLY A 13 46.46 -13.05 -7.73
N LEU A 14 46.49 -11.83 -8.28
CA LEU A 14 45.35 -11.23 -8.98
C LEU A 14 44.99 -12.01 -10.26
N LEU A 15 45.98 -12.37 -11.08
CA LEU A 15 45.78 -13.18 -12.29
C LEU A 15 45.23 -14.57 -11.95
N GLY A 16 45.74 -15.21 -10.89
CA GLY A 16 45.21 -16.48 -10.39
C GLY A 16 43.76 -16.36 -9.92
N GLY A 17 43.43 -15.29 -9.19
CA GLY A 17 42.07 -15.00 -8.76
C GLY A 17 41.10 -14.76 -9.92
N LEU A 18 41.52 -13.98 -10.94
CA LEU A 18 40.72 -13.76 -12.15
C LEU A 18 40.52 -15.04 -12.96
N ALA A 19 41.54 -15.89 -13.06
CA ALA A 19 41.42 -17.19 -13.74
C ALA A 19 40.44 -18.12 -13.03
N VAL A 20 40.50 -18.21 -11.69
CA VAL A 20 39.53 -18.98 -10.90
C VAL A 20 38.12 -18.42 -11.08
N TYR A 21 37.95 -17.10 -11.00
CA TYR A 21 36.66 -16.45 -11.22
C TYR A 21 36.09 -16.75 -12.62
N PHE A 22 36.91 -16.66 -13.66
CA PHE A 22 36.52 -17.00 -15.03
C PHE A 22 36.14 -18.48 -15.16
N MET A 23 36.90 -19.40 -14.57
CA MET A 23 36.55 -20.83 -14.54
C MET A 23 35.20 -21.08 -13.85
N LEU A 24 34.91 -20.38 -12.75
CA LEU A 24 33.61 -20.46 -12.08
C LEU A 24 32.46 -19.93 -12.95
N LEU A 25 32.68 -18.87 -13.74
CA LEU A 25 31.70 -18.38 -14.71
C LEU A 25 31.44 -19.39 -15.83
N CYS A 26 32.50 -20.00 -16.38
CA CYS A 26 32.38 -21.07 -17.39
C CYS A 26 31.64 -22.28 -16.83
N PHE A 27 31.99 -22.72 -15.61
CA PHE A 27 31.32 -23.83 -14.95
C PHE A 27 29.85 -23.53 -14.71
N ARG A 28 29.51 -22.33 -14.21
CA ARG A 28 28.12 -21.86 -14.08
C ARG A 28 27.38 -21.86 -15.42
N GLY A 29 28.04 -21.45 -16.50
CA GLY A 29 27.51 -21.50 -17.86
C GLY A 29 27.20 -22.93 -18.32
N ILE A 30 28.13 -23.86 -18.13
CA ILE A 30 27.96 -25.28 -18.47
C ILE A 30 26.83 -25.90 -17.64
N CYS A 31 26.79 -25.68 -16.32
CA CYS A 31 25.72 -26.18 -15.45
C CYS A 31 24.34 -25.69 -15.89
N ARG A 32 24.24 -24.44 -16.34
CA ARG A 32 23.01 -23.85 -16.88
C ARG A 32 22.62 -24.47 -18.22
N ALA A 33 23.57 -24.58 -19.15
CA ALA A 33 23.33 -25.18 -20.46
C ALA A 33 22.97 -26.67 -20.39
N SER A 34 23.47 -27.39 -19.39
CA SER A 34 23.16 -28.79 -19.14
C SER A 34 21.86 -29.02 -18.34
N ASN A 35 21.22 -27.96 -17.81
CA ASN A 35 19.96 -28.07 -17.07
C ASN A 35 18.77 -27.92 -18.03
N PRO A 36 17.96 -28.97 -18.26
CA PRO A 36 16.83 -28.92 -19.20
C PRO A 36 15.77 -27.88 -18.85
N GLU A 37 15.49 -27.66 -17.56
CA GLU A 37 14.53 -26.65 -17.10
C GLU A 37 15.03 -25.24 -17.39
N TYR A 38 16.34 -24.99 -17.18
CA TYR A 38 16.94 -23.70 -17.48
C TYR A 38 16.95 -23.40 -18.98
N VAL A 39 17.25 -24.41 -19.81
CA VAL A 39 17.19 -24.27 -21.28
C VAL A 39 15.77 -23.96 -21.73
N THR A 40 14.77 -24.67 -21.19
CA THR A 40 13.35 -24.42 -21.46
C THR A 40 12.95 -23.00 -21.09
N PHE A 41 13.35 -22.53 -19.90
CA PHE A 41 13.15 -21.16 -19.46
C PHE A 41 13.77 -20.14 -20.43
N ILE A 42 15.01 -20.35 -20.87
CA ILE A 42 15.70 -19.44 -21.80
C ILE A 42 14.99 -19.40 -23.15
N ASN A 43 14.48 -20.53 -23.64
CA ASN A 43 13.70 -20.57 -24.88
C ASN A 43 12.42 -19.75 -24.73
N TYR A 44 11.63 -19.98 -23.67
CA TYR A 44 10.44 -19.17 -23.41
C TYR A 44 10.75 -17.68 -23.27
N HIS A 45 11.85 -17.33 -22.60
CA HIS A 45 12.28 -15.96 -22.45
C HIS A 45 12.65 -15.32 -23.81
N SER A 46 13.42 -16.04 -24.62
CA SER A 46 13.80 -15.62 -25.96
C SER A 46 12.57 -15.39 -26.84
N ASP A 47 11.66 -16.36 -26.90
CA ASP A 47 10.45 -16.29 -27.73
C ASP A 47 9.49 -15.19 -27.27
N ALA A 48 9.31 -15.02 -25.95
CA ALA A 48 8.44 -14.01 -25.39
C ALA A 48 8.98 -12.58 -25.65
N VAL A 49 10.28 -12.36 -25.49
CA VAL A 49 10.89 -11.03 -25.54
C VAL A 49 11.31 -10.63 -26.96
N LEU A 50 11.89 -11.55 -27.73
CA LEU A 50 12.39 -11.27 -29.07
C LEU A 50 11.33 -11.45 -30.15
N GLU A 51 10.47 -12.45 -30.01
CA GLU A 51 9.43 -12.77 -31.00
C GLU A 51 8.05 -12.25 -30.62
N LEU A 52 7.91 -11.61 -29.45
CA LEU A 52 6.65 -11.09 -28.90
C LEU A 52 5.57 -12.18 -28.78
N ASN A 53 5.98 -13.41 -28.48
CA ASN A 53 5.08 -14.56 -28.40
C ASN A 53 4.30 -14.58 -27.07
N TYR A 54 2.98 -14.40 -27.14
CA TYR A 54 2.12 -14.38 -25.96
C TYR A 54 2.04 -15.74 -25.24
N ALA A 55 2.00 -16.86 -25.97
CA ALA A 55 1.93 -18.19 -25.35
C ALA A 55 3.21 -18.50 -24.56
N SER A 56 4.38 -18.19 -25.13
CA SER A 56 5.66 -18.29 -24.43
C SER A 56 5.73 -17.33 -23.24
N ASN A 57 5.10 -16.15 -23.32
CA ASN A 57 5.04 -15.21 -22.20
C ASN A 57 4.25 -15.79 -21.01
N VAL A 58 3.11 -16.46 -21.25
CA VAL A 58 2.33 -17.13 -20.21
C VAL A 58 3.14 -18.23 -19.51
N GLU A 59 3.88 -19.03 -20.27
CA GLU A 59 4.76 -20.07 -19.70
C GLU A 59 5.95 -19.47 -18.94
N LEU A 60 6.54 -18.39 -19.45
CA LEU A 60 7.60 -17.65 -18.79
C LEU A 60 7.18 -17.14 -17.41
N MET A 61 5.91 -16.75 -17.23
CA MET A 61 5.40 -16.17 -15.97
C MET A 61 5.35 -17.17 -14.81
N LYS A 62 5.46 -18.47 -15.10
CA LYS A 62 5.55 -19.52 -14.08
C LYS A 62 6.92 -19.53 -13.38
N TYR A 63 7.94 -18.95 -14.00
CA TYR A 63 9.30 -18.88 -13.48
C TYR A 63 9.54 -17.63 -12.61
N THR A 64 10.56 -17.71 -11.76
CA THR A 64 11.08 -16.56 -11.00
C THR A 64 12.40 -16.10 -11.61
N PHE A 65 12.46 -14.85 -12.04
CA PHE A 65 13.63 -14.28 -12.68
C PHE A 65 13.63 -12.75 -12.56
N ASP A 66 14.81 -12.15 -12.67
CA ASP A 66 15.06 -10.71 -12.50
C ASP A 66 15.32 -10.04 -13.86
N ASP A 67 14.33 -10.06 -14.75
CA ASP A 67 14.37 -9.33 -16.02
C ASP A 67 12.99 -8.80 -16.38
N ARG A 68 12.93 -7.83 -17.30
CA ARG A 68 11.67 -7.35 -17.89
C ARG A 68 11.17 -8.37 -18.91
N TRP A 69 9.89 -8.71 -18.83
CA TRP A 69 9.23 -9.52 -19.85
C TRP A 69 8.19 -8.68 -20.61
N LEU A 70 7.54 -9.33 -21.58
CA LEU A 70 6.51 -8.71 -22.41
C LEU A 70 5.33 -8.26 -21.53
N PRO A 71 5.09 -6.94 -21.38
CA PRO A 71 3.99 -6.45 -20.55
C PRO A 71 2.64 -6.77 -21.21
N VAL A 72 1.66 -7.12 -20.41
CA VAL A 72 0.27 -7.33 -20.88
C VAL A 72 -0.46 -6.01 -21.08
N TYR A 73 0.04 -4.93 -20.49
CA TYR A 73 -0.55 -3.60 -20.61
C TYR A 73 0.50 -2.49 -20.44
N SER A 74 0.34 -1.41 -21.21
CA SER A 74 1.31 -0.31 -21.28
C SER A 74 0.61 1.04 -21.32
N LEU A 75 0.86 1.87 -20.31
CA LEU A 75 0.43 3.27 -20.29
C LEU A 75 1.34 4.19 -21.11
N LYS A 76 2.44 3.68 -21.66
CA LYS A 76 3.34 4.47 -22.52
C LYS A 76 2.61 4.91 -23.79
N ASP A 77 1.69 4.09 -24.27
CA ASP A 77 0.99 4.28 -25.54
C ASP A 77 -0.33 5.06 -25.37
N HIS A 78 -0.73 5.33 -24.12
CA HIS A 78 -1.92 6.11 -23.79
C HIS A 78 -1.73 7.59 -24.11
N ARG A 79 -2.49 8.09 -25.09
CA ARG A 79 -2.40 9.49 -25.55
C ARG A 79 -3.14 10.50 -24.68
N ASN A 80 -4.13 10.05 -23.89
CA ASN A 80 -5.06 10.92 -23.16
C ASN A 80 -5.13 10.58 -21.67
N LEU A 81 -3.98 10.60 -20.98
CA LEU A 81 -3.95 10.42 -19.54
C LEU A 81 -4.40 11.69 -18.81
N SER A 82 -5.28 11.53 -17.82
CA SER A 82 -5.66 12.62 -16.94
C SER A 82 -4.45 13.13 -16.15
N LYS A 83 -4.39 14.44 -15.96
CA LYS A 83 -3.42 15.06 -15.06
C LYS A 83 -3.73 14.63 -13.64
N TRP A 84 -2.68 14.29 -12.89
CA TRP A 84 -2.81 13.96 -11.48
C TRP A 84 -3.30 15.17 -10.68
N VAL A 85 -4.24 14.88 -9.79
CA VAL A 85 -4.53 15.74 -8.64
C VAL A 85 -3.45 15.46 -7.61
N ASP A 86 -2.78 16.52 -7.17
CA ASP A 86 -1.77 16.46 -6.12
C ASP A 86 -2.15 17.36 -4.95
N VAL A 87 -1.68 16.99 -3.77
CA VAL A 87 -1.79 17.84 -2.57
C VAL A 87 -0.69 18.91 -2.61
N PRO A 88 -0.95 20.13 -2.11
CA PRO A 88 0.08 21.14 -1.95
C PRO A 88 1.27 20.60 -1.16
N ARG A 89 2.49 20.94 -1.58
CA ARG A 89 3.69 20.58 -0.82
C ARG A 89 3.64 21.24 0.56
N ARG A 90 3.97 20.47 1.60
CA ARG A 90 4.03 20.99 2.96
C ARG A 90 5.22 21.94 3.10
N GLU A 91 5.02 23.03 3.85
CA GLU A 91 6.08 23.99 4.12
C GLU A 91 7.26 23.32 4.83
N THR A 92 8.46 23.66 4.37
CA THR A 92 9.72 23.26 5.00
C THR A 92 10.49 24.52 5.36
N TRP A 93 11.25 24.47 6.45
CA TRP A 93 12.17 25.54 6.79
C TRP A 93 13.27 25.56 5.72
N TYR A 94 13.13 26.46 4.75
CA TYR A 94 14.00 26.53 3.59
C TYR A 94 15.37 27.08 4.00
N CYS A 95 16.39 26.22 3.96
CA CYS A 95 17.76 26.67 3.84
C CYS A 95 18.30 26.14 2.50
N THR A 96 18.46 27.00 1.50
CA THR A 96 18.89 26.60 0.14
C THR A 96 20.15 25.73 0.18
N TYR A 97 21.03 25.96 1.16
CA TYR A 97 22.27 25.22 1.40
C TYR A 97 22.09 23.75 1.79
N ILE A 98 20.95 23.33 2.36
CA ILE A 98 20.72 21.92 2.74
C ILE A 98 20.12 21.08 1.61
N THR A 99 19.62 21.70 0.54
CA THR A 99 18.92 21.01 -0.56
C THR A 99 19.77 19.92 -1.23
N PRO A 100 21.06 20.14 -1.58
CA PRO A 100 21.88 19.10 -2.19
C PRO A 100 22.12 17.92 -1.24
N ILE A 101 22.35 18.20 0.05
CA ILE A 101 22.54 17.17 1.08
C ILE A 101 21.26 16.35 1.23
N SER A 102 20.12 17.03 1.30
CA SER A 102 18.81 16.42 1.40
C SER A 102 18.50 15.50 0.21
N TYR A 103 18.80 15.97 -1.01
CA TYR A 103 18.68 15.16 -2.22
C TYR A 103 19.56 13.91 -2.14
N ILE A 104 20.85 14.05 -1.80
CA ILE A 104 21.77 12.93 -1.67
C ILE A 104 21.26 11.93 -0.62
N LEU A 105 20.84 12.42 0.55
CA LEU A 105 20.30 11.56 1.62
C LEU A 105 19.07 10.80 1.15
N ALA A 106 18.10 11.47 0.51
CA ALA A 106 16.91 10.82 -0.02
C ALA A 106 17.24 9.74 -1.05
N HIS A 107 18.14 10.02 -2.00
CA HIS A 107 18.45 9.11 -3.12
C HIS A 107 19.48 8.03 -2.81
N THR A 108 20.01 7.98 -1.59
CA THR A 108 20.97 6.96 -1.17
C THR A 108 20.45 6.11 -0.02
N ILE A 109 20.26 6.72 1.15
CA ILE A 109 19.92 6.02 2.40
C ILE A 109 18.43 6.17 2.70
N GLY A 110 17.87 7.37 2.55
CA GLY A 110 16.50 7.71 2.91
C GLY A 110 15.45 6.83 2.21
N ILE A 111 15.59 6.64 0.89
CA ILE A 111 14.69 5.76 0.13
C ILE A 111 14.80 4.30 0.58
N LYS A 112 16.01 3.81 0.88
CA LYS A 112 16.25 2.43 1.33
C LYS A 112 15.78 2.17 2.75
N LEU A 113 15.81 3.18 3.62
CA LEU A 113 15.21 3.10 4.96
C LEU A 113 13.70 3.19 4.92
N SER A 114 13.16 3.99 3.99
CA SER A 114 11.71 4.14 3.82
C SER A 114 11.10 2.89 3.19
N TYR A 115 11.81 2.26 2.26
CA TYR A 115 11.44 1.04 1.54
C TYR A 115 12.58 0.01 1.56
N PRO A 116 12.81 -0.65 2.72
CA PRO A 116 13.87 -1.64 2.86
C PRO A 116 13.69 -2.85 1.94
N GLY A 117 12.49 -3.15 1.46
CA GLY A 117 12.29 -4.21 0.45
C GLY A 117 13.05 -4.00 -0.87
N THR A 118 13.55 -2.78 -1.15
CA THR A 118 14.48 -2.56 -2.28
C THR A 118 15.87 -3.20 -2.07
N LEU A 119 16.26 -3.51 -0.84
CA LEU A 119 17.57 -4.06 -0.50
C LEU A 119 17.69 -5.50 -0.97
N SER A 120 18.72 -5.79 -1.78
CA SER A 120 18.91 -7.12 -2.39
C SER A 120 18.94 -8.26 -1.37
N PHE A 121 19.48 -8.03 -0.16
CA PHE A 121 19.49 -9.06 0.89
C PHE A 121 18.09 -9.39 1.42
N ILE A 122 17.18 -8.41 1.50
CA ILE A 122 15.77 -8.63 1.90
C ILE A 122 15.03 -9.34 0.77
N GLN A 123 15.22 -8.91 -0.47
CA GLN A 123 14.61 -9.56 -1.65
C GLN A 123 15.01 -11.04 -1.75
N GLN A 124 16.29 -11.33 -1.48
CA GLN A 124 16.84 -12.68 -1.51
C GLN A 124 16.38 -13.53 -0.31
N SER A 125 16.28 -12.94 0.90
CA SER A 125 15.88 -13.69 2.09
C SER A 125 14.40 -14.09 2.06
N THR A 126 13.55 -13.33 1.36
CA THR A 126 12.12 -13.65 1.20
C THR A 126 11.82 -14.48 -0.05
N LEU A 127 12.78 -14.61 -0.98
CA LEU A 127 12.56 -15.20 -2.30
C LEU A 127 11.92 -16.60 -2.24
N SER A 128 12.46 -17.51 -1.45
CA SER A 128 11.94 -18.89 -1.36
C SER A 128 10.48 -18.93 -0.88
N PHE A 129 10.15 -18.10 0.13
CA PHE A 129 8.79 -18.01 0.65
C PHE A 129 7.82 -17.42 -0.37
N ARG A 130 8.26 -16.40 -1.13
CA ARG A 130 7.45 -15.81 -2.21
C ARG A 130 7.17 -16.79 -3.33
N VAL A 131 8.18 -17.55 -3.75
CA VAL A 131 8.01 -18.57 -4.81
C VAL A 131 7.05 -19.67 -4.36
N GLN A 132 7.21 -20.16 -3.14
CA GLN A 132 6.30 -21.16 -2.58
C GLN A 132 4.86 -20.63 -2.51
N ALA A 133 4.66 -19.47 -1.89
CA ALA A 133 3.34 -18.86 -1.73
C ALA A 133 2.68 -18.56 -3.09
N ARG A 134 3.44 -18.06 -4.07
CA ARG A 134 2.91 -17.83 -5.42
C ARG A 134 2.43 -19.12 -6.07
N ASN A 135 3.15 -20.23 -5.93
CA ASN A 135 2.74 -21.51 -6.49
C ASN A 135 1.48 -22.05 -5.81
N GLU A 136 1.39 -21.92 -4.49
CA GLU A 136 0.19 -22.31 -3.71
C GLU A 136 -1.02 -21.47 -4.15
N LEU A 137 -0.87 -20.14 -4.20
CA LEU A 137 -1.93 -19.22 -4.61
C LEU A 137 -2.33 -19.40 -6.09
N ALA A 138 -1.39 -19.72 -6.97
CA ALA A 138 -1.66 -20.05 -8.36
C ALA A 138 -2.54 -21.30 -8.46
N SER A 139 -2.18 -22.36 -7.73
CA SER A 139 -2.93 -23.62 -7.74
C SER A 139 -4.32 -23.52 -7.10
N GLN A 140 -4.43 -22.74 -6.01
CA GLN A 140 -5.65 -22.67 -5.21
C GLN A 140 -6.64 -21.63 -5.72
N TYR A 141 -6.15 -20.49 -6.20
CA TYR A 141 -6.97 -19.32 -6.53
C TYR A 141 -6.87 -18.89 -8.00
N GLY A 142 -5.99 -19.50 -8.80
CA GLY A 142 -5.74 -19.08 -10.18
C GLY A 142 -4.93 -17.79 -10.26
N LEU A 143 -4.02 -17.57 -9.31
CA LEU A 143 -3.11 -16.44 -9.33
C LEU A 143 -2.14 -16.50 -10.53
N GLU A 144 -2.07 -15.41 -11.27
CA GLU A 144 -1.18 -15.24 -12.42
C GLU A 144 -0.25 -14.06 -12.20
N ARG A 145 0.99 -14.16 -12.68
CA ARG A 145 1.94 -13.05 -12.71
C ARG A 145 1.79 -12.28 -14.03
N VAL A 146 1.76 -10.96 -13.98
CA VAL A 146 1.63 -10.08 -15.14
C VAL A 146 2.59 -8.91 -15.05
N GLY A 147 3.02 -8.41 -16.22
CA GLY A 147 3.89 -7.25 -16.34
C GLY A 147 3.13 -6.05 -16.84
N LEU A 148 3.30 -4.90 -16.19
CA LEU A 148 2.66 -3.64 -16.60
C LEU A 148 3.73 -2.56 -16.85
N VAL A 149 3.43 -1.61 -17.72
CA VAL A 149 4.29 -0.44 -17.96
C VAL A 149 3.59 0.83 -17.55
N THR A 150 4.24 1.62 -16.69
CA THR A 150 3.72 2.90 -16.21
C THR A 150 3.81 4.00 -17.28
N ARG A 151 3.14 5.13 -17.04
CA ARG A 151 3.27 6.35 -17.87
C ARG A 151 4.70 6.86 -18.02
N PHE A 152 5.62 6.45 -17.13
CA PHE A 152 7.03 6.82 -17.16
C PHE A 152 7.93 5.72 -17.73
N SER A 153 7.34 4.72 -18.40
CA SER A 153 8.07 3.58 -18.99
C SER A 153 8.81 2.71 -17.97
N GLU A 154 8.33 2.70 -16.72
CA GLU A 154 8.81 1.80 -15.69
C GLU A 154 8.01 0.51 -15.72
N PHE A 155 8.69 -0.59 -15.49
CA PHE A 155 8.09 -1.91 -15.42
C PHE A 155 7.58 -2.21 -14.00
N VAL A 156 6.36 -2.74 -13.90
CA VAL A 156 5.72 -3.17 -12.66
C VAL A 156 5.43 -4.67 -12.73
N ASP A 157 5.99 -5.41 -11.79
CA ASP A 157 5.72 -6.82 -11.54
C ASP A 157 4.46 -6.94 -10.68
N ALA A 158 3.39 -7.48 -11.25
CA ALA A 158 2.08 -7.58 -10.63
C ALA A 158 1.55 -9.01 -10.64
N LEU A 159 0.59 -9.26 -9.75
CA LEU A 159 -0.12 -10.52 -9.59
C LEU A 159 -1.62 -10.25 -9.76
N GLN A 160 -2.32 -11.09 -10.51
CA GLN A 160 -3.75 -10.98 -10.71
C GLN A 160 -4.45 -12.29 -10.41
N ALA A 161 -5.68 -12.22 -9.92
CA ALA A 161 -6.62 -13.33 -9.97
C ALA A 161 -8.01 -12.78 -10.26
N ASP A 162 -8.57 -13.14 -11.41
CA ASP A 162 -9.94 -12.81 -11.77
C ASP A 162 -10.87 -13.93 -11.28
N ARG A 163 -11.68 -13.60 -10.29
CA ARG A 163 -12.60 -14.51 -9.60
C ARG A 163 -14.04 -14.35 -10.06
N ARG A 164 -14.30 -13.57 -11.11
CA ARG A 164 -15.64 -13.37 -11.66
C ARG A 164 -16.24 -14.69 -12.13
N ASN A 165 -17.52 -14.88 -11.84
CA ASN A 165 -18.29 -16.02 -12.32
C ASN A 165 -19.35 -15.54 -13.31
N ALA A 166 -19.19 -15.89 -14.59
CA ALA A 166 -20.12 -15.49 -15.64
C ALA A 166 -21.57 -15.99 -15.41
N ASN A 167 -21.73 -17.04 -14.60
CA ASN A 167 -23.04 -17.62 -14.27
C ASN A 167 -23.66 -17.01 -13.00
N ASP A 168 -22.95 -16.13 -12.29
CA ASP A 168 -23.39 -15.52 -11.04
C ASP A 168 -23.07 -14.01 -11.03
N PRO A 169 -24.02 -13.16 -11.49
CA PRO A 169 -23.87 -11.71 -11.51
C PRO A 169 -23.67 -11.07 -10.13
N ASP A 170 -24.09 -11.74 -9.06
CA ASP A 170 -23.97 -11.27 -7.68
C ASP A 170 -22.72 -11.83 -6.98
N SER A 171 -21.90 -12.59 -7.71
CA SER A 171 -20.69 -13.21 -7.18
C SER A 171 -19.77 -12.19 -6.52
N ILE A 172 -19.26 -12.54 -5.34
CA ILE A 172 -18.29 -11.71 -4.61
C ILE A 172 -17.02 -11.43 -5.43
N GLY A 173 -16.66 -12.33 -6.36
CA GLY A 173 -15.55 -12.16 -7.29
C GLY A 173 -15.73 -11.01 -8.30
N ASN A 174 -16.95 -10.47 -8.45
CA ASN A 174 -17.19 -9.27 -9.26
C ASN A 174 -16.59 -8.00 -8.65
N LYS A 175 -16.20 -8.04 -7.37
CA LYS A 175 -15.48 -6.97 -6.70
C LYS A 175 -13.97 -7.23 -6.75
N LEU A 176 -13.21 -6.22 -7.15
CA LEU A 176 -11.76 -6.27 -7.31
C LEU A 176 -11.08 -5.51 -6.17
N PHE A 177 -10.08 -6.13 -5.53
CA PHE A 177 -9.18 -5.46 -4.61
C PHE A 177 -7.83 -5.19 -5.26
N ILE A 178 -7.46 -3.90 -5.39
CA ILE A 178 -6.09 -3.50 -5.68
C ILE A 178 -5.35 -3.36 -4.35
N CYS A 179 -4.38 -4.24 -4.13
CA CYS A 179 -3.69 -4.45 -2.87
C CYS A 179 -2.31 -3.78 -2.88
N CYS A 180 -2.08 -2.84 -1.97
CA CYS A 180 -0.86 -2.06 -1.82
C CYS A 180 -0.10 -2.46 -0.55
N GLU A 181 1.11 -2.98 -0.74
CA GLU A 181 1.94 -3.54 0.31
C GLU A 181 2.60 -2.51 1.25
N GLY A 182 3.17 -3.05 2.32
CA GLY A 182 4.05 -2.32 3.24
C GLY A 182 5.46 -2.14 2.68
N ASN A 183 6.30 -1.40 3.40
CA ASN A 183 7.63 -0.99 2.93
C ASN A 183 8.70 -2.09 2.81
N ALA A 184 8.38 -3.30 3.26
CA ALA A 184 9.14 -4.53 3.04
C ALA A 184 8.22 -5.67 2.59
N GLY A 185 6.98 -5.35 2.20
CA GLY A 185 5.96 -6.31 1.82
C GLY A 185 6.11 -6.74 0.37
N TYR A 186 5.59 -7.94 0.09
CA TYR A 186 5.49 -8.49 -1.25
C TYR A 186 4.11 -9.14 -1.38
N PRO A 187 3.43 -8.96 -2.52
CA PRO A 187 2.04 -9.38 -2.67
C PRO A 187 1.86 -10.89 -2.42
N GLU A 188 2.81 -11.74 -2.83
CA GLU A 188 2.72 -13.20 -2.66
C GLU A 188 2.48 -13.64 -1.20
N ILE A 189 3.00 -12.88 -0.24
CA ILE A 189 2.97 -13.20 1.20
C ILE A 189 2.30 -12.11 2.04
N GLY A 190 1.53 -11.24 1.39
CA GLY A 190 1.03 -10.00 1.98
C GLY A 190 -0.48 -9.81 1.86
N THR A 191 -0.87 -8.58 1.58
CA THR A 191 -2.23 -8.03 1.59
C THR A 191 -3.23 -8.70 0.65
N ILE A 192 -2.78 -9.42 -0.39
CA ILE A 192 -3.71 -10.13 -1.29
C ILE A 192 -4.40 -11.34 -0.63
N ASN A 193 -3.79 -11.90 0.42
CA ASN A 193 -4.23 -13.17 1.00
C ASN A 193 -5.65 -13.11 1.57
N VAL A 194 -5.97 -12.08 2.36
CA VAL A 194 -7.30 -11.98 2.99
C VAL A 194 -8.41 -11.79 1.94
N PRO A 195 -8.33 -10.84 0.99
CA PRO A 195 -9.32 -10.73 -0.07
C PRO A 195 -9.47 -12.01 -0.92
N LEU A 196 -8.38 -12.69 -1.25
CA LEU A 196 -8.40 -13.95 -2.02
C LEU A 196 -9.16 -15.06 -1.28
N LYS A 197 -8.88 -15.24 0.01
CA LYS A 197 -9.55 -16.27 0.83
C LYS A 197 -11.06 -16.03 0.95
N VAL A 198 -11.47 -14.76 1.04
CA VAL A 198 -12.90 -14.39 1.06
C VAL A 198 -13.56 -14.60 -0.31
N GLY A 199 -12.79 -14.64 -1.40
CA GLY A 199 -13.25 -14.95 -2.75
C GLY A 199 -13.30 -13.77 -3.72
N TYR A 200 -12.75 -12.61 -3.32
CA TYR A 200 -12.67 -11.43 -4.19
C TYR A 200 -11.66 -11.62 -5.33
N SER A 201 -11.86 -10.91 -6.44
CA SER A 201 -10.79 -10.72 -7.43
C SER A 201 -9.70 -9.83 -6.84
N ILE A 202 -8.44 -10.02 -7.24
CA ILE A 202 -7.33 -9.19 -6.77
C ILE A 202 -6.40 -8.71 -7.88
N LEU A 203 -5.76 -7.59 -7.60
CA LEU A 203 -4.51 -7.17 -8.21
C LEU A 203 -3.51 -6.82 -7.09
N GLY A 204 -2.47 -7.62 -6.93
CA GLY A 204 -1.30 -7.31 -6.11
C GLY A 204 -0.15 -6.81 -6.97
N TRP A 205 0.79 -6.07 -6.39
CA TRP A 205 1.92 -5.55 -7.14
C TRP A 205 3.14 -5.29 -6.27
N ASN A 206 4.32 -5.34 -6.88
CA ASN A 206 5.58 -4.99 -6.24
C ASN A 206 5.87 -3.50 -6.44
N HIS A 207 6.17 -2.80 -5.35
CA HIS A 207 6.69 -1.42 -5.37
C HIS A 207 7.85 -1.27 -6.38
N PRO A 208 8.08 -0.10 -6.98
CA PRO A 208 9.25 0.13 -7.84
C PRO A 208 10.54 -0.25 -7.09
N GLY A 209 11.36 -1.10 -7.69
CA GLY A 209 12.58 -1.64 -7.10
C GLY A 209 12.40 -2.91 -6.24
N PHE A 210 11.18 -3.44 -6.11
CA PHE A 210 10.90 -4.71 -5.44
C PHE A 210 10.64 -5.81 -6.46
N GLY A 211 11.04 -7.04 -6.17
CA GLY A 211 10.86 -8.16 -7.09
C GLY A 211 11.48 -7.81 -8.44
N SER A 212 10.71 -7.95 -9.52
CA SER A 212 11.16 -7.52 -10.85
C SER A 212 10.67 -6.13 -11.26
N SER A 213 10.00 -5.37 -10.38
CA SER A 213 9.61 -3.99 -10.64
C SER A 213 10.85 -3.09 -10.72
N THR A 214 10.91 -2.24 -11.73
CA THR A 214 12.07 -1.37 -11.97
C THR A 214 11.95 -0.03 -11.28
N GLY A 215 13.06 0.69 -11.10
CA GLY A 215 13.08 2.04 -10.55
C GLY A 215 13.28 2.07 -9.03
N LEU A 216 12.85 3.16 -8.40
CA LEU A 216 12.91 3.36 -6.95
C LEU A 216 11.56 3.89 -6.44
N PRO A 217 11.13 3.52 -5.22
CA PRO A 217 9.78 3.75 -4.71
C PRO A 217 9.58 5.18 -4.18
N PHE A 218 10.01 6.19 -4.97
CA PHE A 218 9.66 7.57 -4.66
C PHE A 218 8.16 7.80 -4.87
N PRO A 219 7.56 8.77 -4.18
CA PRO A 219 6.14 9.09 -4.31
C PRO A 219 5.64 9.19 -5.76
N LYS A 220 6.44 9.75 -6.67
CA LYS A 220 6.09 9.84 -8.10
C LYS A 220 5.94 8.47 -8.76
N HIS A 221 6.83 7.53 -8.46
CA HIS A 221 6.88 6.20 -9.08
C HIS A 221 5.83 5.27 -8.46
N GLU A 222 5.61 5.36 -7.15
CA GLU A 222 4.50 4.72 -6.44
C GLU A 222 3.14 5.07 -7.07
N LYS A 223 2.89 6.36 -7.31
CA LYS A 223 1.69 6.86 -8.00
C LYS A 223 1.54 6.32 -9.42
N ALA A 224 2.65 6.30 -10.18
CA ALA A 224 2.66 5.82 -11.55
C ALA A 224 2.38 4.31 -11.64
N ALA A 225 2.88 3.54 -10.67
CA ALA A 225 2.65 2.10 -10.58
C ALA A 225 1.18 1.80 -10.23
N VAL A 226 0.65 2.38 -9.15
CA VAL A 226 -0.75 2.12 -8.75
C VAL A 226 -1.76 2.60 -9.80
N GLU A 227 -1.42 3.64 -10.55
CA GLU A 227 -2.21 4.03 -11.72
C GLU A 227 -2.19 2.99 -12.83
N ALA A 228 -1.03 2.40 -13.16
CA ALA A 228 -0.96 1.34 -14.16
C ALA A 228 -1.87 0.17 -13.78
N LEU A 229 -1.95 -0.16 -12.48
CA LEU A 229 -2.88 -1.16 -11.95
C LEU A 229 -4.35 -0.74 -12.14
N TYR A 230 -4.72 0.49 -11.76
CA TYR A 230 -6.09 0.98 -11.91
C TYR A 230 -6.54 1.02 -13.38
N MET A 231 -5.68 1.52 -14.26
CA MET A 231 -5.97 1.60 -15.68
C MET A 231 -6.02 0.21 -16.31
N TYR A 232 -5.13 -0.71 -15.94
CA TYR A 232 -5.22 -2.11 -16.37
C TYR A 232 -6.54 -2.76 -15.93
N ALA A 233 -6.96 -2.53 -14.67
CA ALA A 233 -8.22 -3.06 -14.15
C ALA A 233 -9.45 -2.58 -14.92
N THR A 234 -9.45 -1.32 -15.35
CA THR A 234 -10.61 -0.68 -16.00
C THR A 234 -10.59 -0.83 -17.52
N ASP A 235 -9.43 -0.65 -18.15
CA ASP A 235 -9.26 -0.69 -19.60
C ASP A 235 -9.15 -2.13 -20.12
N GLU A 236 -8.40 -3.02 -19.48
CA GLU A 236 -8.20 -4.39 -19.99
C GLU A 236 -9.10 -5.39 -19.30
N LEU A 237 -9.10 -5.42 -17.96
CA LEU A 237 -9.92 -6.36 -17.20
C LEU A 237 -11.41 -5.97 -17.15
N LYS A 238 -11.75 -4.74 -17.56
CA LYS A 238 -13.13 -4.22 -17.65
C LYS A 238 -13.91 -4.22 -16.33
N PHE A 239 -13.22 -4.12 -15.18
CA PHE A 239 -13.91 -3.83 -13.93
C PHE A 239 -14.48 -2.41 -13.96
N ARG A 240 -15.73 -2.24 -13.50
CA ARG A 240 -16.29 -0.90 -13.34
C ARG A 240 -15.65 -0.24 -12.12
N PRO A 241 -15.39 1.07 -12.12
CA PRO A 241 -14.84 1.76 -10.94
C PRO A 241 -15.61 1.45 -9.65
N GLN A 242 -16.93 1.33 -9.72
CA GLN A 242 -17.81 1.05 -8.58
C GLN A 242 -17.68 -0.38 -8.02
N ASP A 243 -16.92 -1.26 -8.67
CA ASP A 243 -16.60 -2.60 -8.17
C ASP A 243 -15.14 -2.71 -7.70
N ILE A 244 -14.35 -1.62 -7.78
CA ILE A 244 -12.93 -1.59 -7.42
C ILE A 244 -12.76 -1.02 -6.01
N TYR A 245 -12.12 -1.80 -5.15
CA TYR A 245 -11.67 -1.41 -3.82
C TYR A 245 -10.15 -1.33 -3.81
N PHE A 246 -9.61 -0.47 -2.94
CA PHE A 246 -8.19 -0.45 -2.64
C PHE A 246 -7.95 -0.87 -1.19
N LEU A 247 -6.97 -1.73 -0.96
CA LEU A 247 -6.51 -2.14 0.36
C LEU A 247 -5.03 -1.76 0.49
N GLY A 248 -4.69 -0.98 1.51
CA GLY A 248 -3.32 -0.52 1.74
C GLY A 248 -2.86 -0.85 3.14
N TRP A 249 -1.74 -1.56 3.27
CA TRP A 249 -1.13 -1.82 4.56
C TRP A 249 0.04 -0.86 4.83
N SER A 250 0.07 -0.26 6.01
CA SER A 250 1.18 0.59 6.45
C SER A 250 1.46 1.73 5.45
N ILE A 251 2.67 1.76 4.85
CA ILE A 251 3.06 2.72 3.82
C ILE A 251 2.19 2.65 2.55
N GLY A 252 1.62 1.48 2.24
CA GLY A 252 0.68 1.29 1.13
C GLY A 252 -0.59 2.12 1.26
N GLY A 253 -0.92 2.61 2.46
CA GLY A 253 -1.98 3.61 2.64
C GLY A 253 -1.75 4.89 1.82
N TYR A 254 -0.51 5.24 1.50
CA TYR A 254 -0.18 6.37 0.63
C TYR A 254 -0.66 6.18 -0.80
N THR A 255 -0.37 5.03 -1.41
CA THR A 255 -0.81 4.75 -2.78
C THR A 255 -2.31 4.62 -2.86
N VAL A 256 -2.94 4.03 -1.83
CA VAL A 256 -4.40 3.92 -1.72
C VAL A 256 -5.08 5.28 -1.59
N THR A 257 -4.64 6.14 -0.68
CA THR A 257 -5.26 7.46 -0.50
C THR A 257 -5.05 8.36 -1.71
N TRP A 258 -3.90 8.26 -2.38
CA TRP A 258 -3.67 8.94 -3.65
C TRP A 258 -4.59 8.45 -4.76
N ALA A 259 -4.76 7.12 -4.90
CA ALA A 259 -5.65 6.52 -5.89
C ALA A 259 -7.10 6.93 -5.64
N ALA A 260 -7.56 6.90 -4.38
CA ALA A 260 -8.90 7.33 -4.00
C ALA A 260 -9.18 8.81 -4.35
N MET A 261 -8.20 9.68 -4.12
CA MET A 261 -8.31 11.09 -4.49
C MET A 261 -8.39 11.32 -6.00
N ASN A 262 -7.65 10.53 -6.80
CA ASN A 262 -7.61 10.68 -8.26
C ASN A 262 -8.75 9.93 -8.98
N TYR A 263 -9.28 8.88 -8.36
CA TYR A 263 -10.34 8.02 -8.91
C TYR A 263 -11.54 7.99 -7.95
N PRO A 264 -12.27 9.11 -7.77
CA PRO A 264 -13.29 9.23 -6.72
C PRO A 264 -14.54 8.35 -6.94
N LYS A 265 -14.64 7.63 -8.07
CA LYS A 265 -15.74 6.72 -8.40
C LYS A 265 -15.50 5.27 -7.92
N ILE A 266 -14.36 5.00 -7.29
CA ILE A 266 -14.06 3.68 -6.72
C ILE A 266 -15.08 3.29 -5.64
N ALA A 267 -15.26 2.00 -5.44
CA ALA A 267 -16.21 1.44 -4.48
C ALA A 267 -15.88 1.80 -3.02
N GLY A 268 -14.58 1.89 -2.70
CA GLY A 268 -14.12 2.28 -1.37
C GLY A 268 -12.67 1.92 -1.12
N ILE A 269 -12.16 2.30 0.05
CA ILE A 269 -10.80 1.99 0.48
C ILE A 269 -10.74 1.40 1.89
N ILE A 270 -9.80 0.49 2.10
CA ILE A 270 -9.43 -0.06 3.39
C ILE A 270 -7.99 0.34 3.69
N LEU A 271 -7.81 1.00 4.83
CA LEU A 271 -6.55 1.52 5.33
C LEU A 271 -6.13 0.72 6.55
N ASP A 272 -5.25 -0.25 6.34
CA ASP A 272 -4.82 -1.20 7.36
C ASP A 272 -3.48 -0.80 7.99
N ALA A 273 -3.48 -0.58 9.31
CA ALA A 273 -2.32 -0.17 10.07
C ALA A 273 -1.56 1.01 9.43
N THR A 274 -2.28 2.02 8.96
CA THR A 274 -1.68 3.18 8.28
C THR A 274 -1.64 4.43 9.17
N PHE A 275 -1.03 5.49 8.67
CA PHE A 275 -0.73 6.73 9.37
C PHE A 275 -1.31 7.95 8.67
N ASP A 276 -1.30 9.11 9.34
CA ASP A 276 -1.74 10.38 8.79
C ASP A 276 -0.69 11.03 7.88
N ASN A 277 0.55 11.13 8.35
CA ASN A 277 1.70 11.54 7.55
C ASN A 277 3.01 10.94 8.11
N ILE A 278 4.06 10.94 7.30
CA ILE A 278 5.33 10.26 7.62
C ILE A 278 6.18 10.97 8.70
N ASP A 279 5.87 12.19 9.12
CA ASP A 279 6.78 13.00 9.95
C ASP A 279 7.07 12.38 11.32
N GLU A 280 6.06 11.82 11.96
CA GLU A 280 6.18 11.14 13.26
C GLU A 280 6.98 9.85 13.15
N LEU A 281 6.77 9.10 12.08
CA LEU A 281 7.49 7.86 11.81
C LEU A 281 8.97 8.16 11.54
N ALA A 282 9.26 9.16 10.72
CA ALA A 282 10.62 9.62 10.43
C ALA A 282 11.35 10.10 11.69
N ARG A 283 10.63 10.70 12.66
CA ARG A 283 11.21 11.12 13.94
C ARG A 283 11.70 9.94 14.80
N GLY A 284 11.11 8.76 14.62
CA GLY A 284 11.48 7.54 15.35
C GLY A 284 12.74 6.85 14.85
N VAL A 285 13.21 7.16 13.63
CA VAL A 285 14.29 6.41 12.95
C VAL A 285 15.68 6.99 13.24
N MET A 286 15.80 8.29 13.51
CA MET A 286 17.09 8.98 13.62
C MET A 286 17.26 9.70 14.96
N PRO A 287 18.51 9.85 15.46
CA PRO A 287 18.79 10.66 16.64
C PRO A 287 18.22 12.08 16.53
N ALA A 288 17.72 12.63 17.65
CA ALA A 288 17.00 13.90 17.67
C ALA A 288 17.79 15.08 17.07
N ILE A 289 19.12 15.07 17.16
CA ILE A 289 19.99 16.11 16.58
C ILE A 289 19.89 16.22 15.05
N PHE A 290 19.56 15.12 14.35
CA PHE A 290 19.40 15.11 12.90
C PHE A 290 17.96 15.37 12.46
N TYR A 291 17.01 15.49 13.40
CA TYR A 291 15.59 15.55 13.07
C TYR A 291 15.22 16.69 12.10
N PRO A 292 15.75 17.93 12.22
CA PRO A 292 15.43 18.99 11.27
C PRO A 292 15.79 18.61 9.82
N LEU A 293 16.98 18.01 9.61
CA LEU A 293 17.46 17.60 8.29
C LEU A 293 16.64 16.42 7.75
N VAL A 294 16.33 15.44 8.61
CA VAL A 294 15.49 14.28 8.26
C VAL A 294 14.10 14.75 7.85
N LEU A 295 13.47 15.61 8.65
CA LEU A 295 12.13 16.15 8.37
C LEU A 295 12.11 16.94 7.06
N SER A 296 13.12 17.78 6.82
CA SER A 296 13.26 18.52 5.57
C SER A 296 13.40 17.57 4.38
N THR A 297 14.22 16.53 4.52
CA THR A 297 14.44 15.51 3.47
C THR A 297 13.19 14.71 3.15
N VAL A 298 12.49 14.26 4.18
CA VAL A 298 11.25 13.50 4.02
C VAL A 298 10.19 14.37 3.35
N ARG A 299 9.95 15.59 3.82
CA ARG A 299 8.97 16.50 3.21
C ARG A 299 9.31 16.94 1.78
N GLN A 300 10.58 16.97 1.40
CA GLN A 300 10.98 17.37 0.03
C GLN A 300 10.91 16.23 -0.98
N HIS A 301 11.30 15.02 -0.58
CA HIS A 301 11.53 13.91 -1.50
C HIS A 301 10.64 12.69 -1.26
N LEU A 302 10.11 12.53 -0.05
CA LEU A 302 9.38 11.34 0.42
C LEU A 302 8.10 11.75 1.16
N ASP A 303 7.42 12.80 0.69
CA ASP A 303 6.27 13.38 1.38
C ASP A 303 5.03 12.47 1.27
N LEU A 304 4.91 11.55 2.22
CA LEU A 304 3.74 10.67 2.35
C LEU A 304 2.74 11.32 3.30
N ASN A 305 1.77 12.02 2.72
CA ASN A 305 0.72 12.74 3.43
C ASN A 305 -0.65 12.14 3.07
N ASN A 306 -0.96 11.02 3.72
CA ASN A 306 -2.18 10.24 3.51
C ASN A 306 -3.41 11.06 3.92
N LEU A 307 -3.32 11.84 5.00
CA LEU A 307 -4.44 12.59 5.54
C LEU A 307 -4.95 13.65 4.56
N ASP A 308 -4.07 14.45 3.94
CA ASP A 308 -4.51 15.45 2.98
C ASP A 308 -5.11 14.83 1.71
N GLN A 309 -4.59 13.68 1.27
CA GLN A 309 -5.16 12.93 0.16
C GLN A 309 -6.55 12.37 0.53
N LEU A 310 -6.66 11.78 1.71
CA LEU A 310 -7.88 11.19 2.24
C LEU A 310 -9.01 12.21 2.42
N LYS A 311 -8.70 13.41 2.91
CA LYS A 311 -9.67 14.53 3.07
C LYS A 311 -10.32 14.96 1.74
N ARG A 312 -9.75 14.57 0.59
CA ARG A 312 -10.27 14.87 -0.75
C ARG A 312 -11.08 13.72 -1.35
N PHE A 313 -11.09 12.56 -0.70
CA PHE A 313 -11.90 11.43 -1.11
C PHE A 313 -13.23 11.42 -0.35
N SER A 314 -14.32 11.47 -1.13
CA SER A 314 -15.69 11.49 -0.59
C SER A 314 -16.38 10.13 -0.57
N GLY A 315 -15.71 9.06 -1.01
CA GLY A 315 -16.29 7.71 -1.05
C GLY A 315 -16.12 6.94 0.28
N PRO A 316 -16.52 5.66 0.31
CA PRO A 316 -16.46 4.81 1.50
C PRO A 316 -15.01 4.55 1.99
N VAL A 317 -14.78 4.68 3.31
CA VAL A 317 -13.45 4.51 3.93
C VAL A 317 -13.59 3.61 5.15
N PHE A 318 -12.69 2.64 5.29
CA PHE A 318 -12.56 1.83 6.50
C PHE A 318 -11.11 1.85 6.99
N ILE A 319 -10.90 2.13 8.27
CA ILE A 319 -9.59 2.23 8.90
C ILE A 319 -9.47 1.09 9.91
N ILE A 320 -8.39 0.32 9.80
CA ILE A 320 -8.07 -0.77 10.71
C ILE A 320 -6.79 -0.42 11.45
N ARG A 321 -6.80 -0.49 12.78
CA ARG A 321 -5.62 -0.29 13.64
C ARG A 321 -5.18 -1.61 14.25
N ARG A 322 -3.87 -1.84 14.40
CA ARG A 322 -3.34 -2.96 15.20
C ARG A 322 -3.37 -2.62 16.69
N SER A 323 -3.84 -3.54 17.52
CA SER A 323 -4.06 -3.28 18.95
C SER A 323 -2.79 -3.00 19.74
N HIS A 324 -1.64 -3.49 19.28
CA HIS A 324 -0.32 -3.30 19.87
C HIS A 324 0.69 -2.81 18.82
N ASP A 325 0.27 -1.87 17.95
CA ASP A 325 1.14 -1.33 16.91
C ASP A 325 2.32 -0.54 17.51
N GLU A 326 3.53 -1.05 17.34
CA GLU A 326 4.77 -0.47 17.81
C GLU A 326 5.44 0.47 16.80
N ILE A 327 4.96 0.47 15.55
CA ILE A 327 5.54 1.20 14.42
C ILE A 327 4.74 2.46 14.12
N ILE A 328 3.41 2.35 14.05
CA ILE A 328 2.47 3.40 13.63
C ILE A 328 2.01 4.22 14.82
N CYS A 329 2.96 4.62 15.67
CA CYS A 329 2.74 5.44 16.84
C CYS A 329 3.73 6.59 16.88
N SER A 330 3.38 7.66 17.60
CA SER A 330 4.38 8.63 18.05
C SER A 330 5.35 7.98 19.05
N ARG A 331 6.35 8.76 19.52
CA ARG A 331 7.49 8.24 20.31
C ARG A 331 7.08 7.46 21.56
N GLU A 332 5.92 7.77 22.13
CA GLU A 332 5.37 7.15 23.32
C GLU A 332 4.96 5.68 23.10
N ARG A 333 4.76 5.27 21.83
CA ARG A 333 4.39 3.90 21.41
C ARG A 333 3.21 3.34 22.20
N THR A 334 2.22 4.20 22.44
CA THR A 334 0.98 3.85 23.11
C THR A 334 -0.17 3.74 22.12
N ARG A 335 -1.21 3.01 22.51
CA ARG A 335 -2.47 2.97 21.74
C ARG A 335 -3.03 4.37 21.46
N SER A 336 -2.95 5.29 22.42
CA SER A 336 -3.45 6.66 22.28
C SER A 336 -2.67 7.46 21.24
N SER A 337 -1.36 7.22 21.15
CA SER A 337 -0.45 7.89 20.21
C SER A 337 -0.40 7.26 18.81
N ASN A 338 -1.22 6.23 18.55
CA ASN A 338 -1.29 5.60 17.25
C ASN A 338 -1.77 6.59 16.17
N ARG A 339 -1.05 6.65 15.05
CA ARG A 339 -1.31 7.61 13.98
C ARG A 339 -2.61 7.33 13.21
N GLY A 340 -3.12 6.11 13.26
CA GLY A 340 -4.46 5.76 12.78
C GLY A 340 -5.59 6.48 13.53
N ASN A 341 -5.39 6.82 14.81
CA ASN A 341 -6.36 7.61 15.58
C ASN A 341 -6.49 9.02 15.02
N VAL A 342 -5.34 9.65 14.73
CA VAL A 342 -5.28 10.99 14.14
C VAL A 342 -5.93 10.97 12.76
N LEU A 343 -5.63 9.94 11.96
CA LEU A 343 -6.23 9.77 10.64
C LEU A 343 -7.76 9.68 10.70
N LEU A 344 -8.31 8.84 11.59
CA LEU A 344 -9.77 8.71 11.78
C LEU A 344 -10.39 10.02 12.28
N MET A 345 -9.82 10.61 13.33
CA MET A 345 -10.34 11.82 13.95
C MET A 345 -10.40 12.97 12.95
N GLU A 346 -9.35 13.16 12.17
CA GLU A 346 -9.27 14.23 11.17
C GLU A 346 -10.12 13.96 9.93
N LEU A 347 -10.32 12.70 9.55
CA LEU A 347 -11.32 12.32 8.53
C LEU A 347 -12.73 12.67 8.98
N LEU A 348 -13.12 12.25 10.17
CA LEU A 348 -14.44 12.53 10.73
C LEU A 348 -14.63 14.04 10.93
N ARG A 349 -13.61 14.78 11.38
CA ARG A 349 -13.67 16.24 11.53
C ARG A 349 -13.90 16.92 10.19
N GLN A 350 -13.27 16.44 9.12
CA GLN A 350 -13.48 16.97 7.78
C GLN A 350 -14.87 16.61 7.23
N ARG A 351 -15.39 15.41 7.47
CA ARG A 351 -16.70 14.98 6.95
C ARG A 351 -17.88 15.56 7.73
N PHE A 352 -17.74 15.68 9.06
CA PHE A 352 -18.82 16.03 9.99
C PHE A 352 -18.41 17.13 10.98
N PRO A 353 -17.99 18.32 10.51
CA PRO A 353 -17.43 19.36 11.38
C PRO A 353 -18.38 19.80 12.49
N ASN A 354 -19.70 19.79 12.27
CA ASN A 354 -20.68 20.22 13.27
C ASN A 354 -20.85 19.24 14.44
N LEU A 355 -20.30 18.03 14.36
CA LEU A 355 -20.25 17.07 15.47
C LEU A 355 -19.07 17.30 16.41
N PHE A 356 -18.04 18.03 15.98
CA PHE A 356 -16.80 18.22 16.74
C PHE A 356 -16.92 19.36 17.76
N GLU A 357 -17.65 19.09 18.84
CA GLU A 357 -17.63 19.86 20.08
C GLU A 357 -16.72 19.20 21.12
N ILE A 358 -16.33 19.96 22.15
CA ILE A 358 -15.38 19.51 23.20
C ILE A 358 -15.81 18.17 23.82
N GLU A 359 -17.09 18.00 24.15
CA GLU A 359 -17.60 16.76 24.76
C GLU A 359 -17.51 15.56 23.81
N ALA A 360 -17.93 15.74 22.55
CA ALA A 360 -17.90 14.70 21.53
C ALA A 360 -16.46 14.30 21.18
N GLU A 361 -15.57 15.28 21.00
CA GLU A 361 -14.16 15.06 20.71
C GLU A 361 -13.47 14.33 21.87
N THR A 362 -13.75 14.72 23.11
CA THR A 362 -13.24 14.02 24.32
C THR A 362 -13.76 12.59 24.40
N ALA A 363 -15.03 12.35 24.07
CA ALA A 363 -15.60 11.01 24.05
C ALA A 363 -14.93 10.12 22.99
N LEU A 364 -14.70 10.66 21.78
CA LEU A 364 -14.00 9.95 20.71
C LEU A 364 -12.56 9.61 21.09
N MET A 365 -11.82 10.53 21.70
CA MET A 365 -10.46 10.26 22.19
C MET A 365 -10.47 9.10 23.19
N LYS A 366 -11.35 9.13 24.20
CA LYS A 366 -11.50 8.04 25.17
C LYS A 366 -11.84 6.70 24.51
N TYR A 367 -12.73 6.70 23.52
CA TYR A 367 -13.07 5.50 22.76
C TYR A 367 -11.85 4.86 22.09
N LEU A 368 -10.99 5.69 21.47
CA LEU A 368 -9.79 5.24 20.78
C LEU A 368 -8.67 4.80 21.73
N GLU A 369 -8.64 5.35 22.95
CA GLU A 369 -7.67 4.97 23.99
C GLU A 369 -7.98 3.61 24.64
N HIS A 370 -9.26 3.25 24.74
CA HIS A 370 -9.67 2.00 25.38
C HIS A 370 -9.46 0.77 24.50
N SER A 371 -9.28 -0.37 25.15
CA SER A 371 -9.26 -1.66 24.48
C SER A 371 -10.69 -2.05 24.10
N PRO A 372 -10.94 -2.64 22.92
CA PRO A 372 -12.23 -3.25 22.61
C PRO A 372 -12.62 -4.35 23.60
N ALA A 373 -11.64 -5.06 24.16
CA ALA A 373 -11.84 -6.07 25.21
C ALA A 373 -12.20 -5.48 26.59
N ASP A 374 -12.23 -4.15 26.70
CA ASP A 374 -12.56 -3.47 27.93
C ASP A 374 -14.01 -2.96 27.90
N ASN A 375 -14.78 -3.31 28.94
CA ASN A 375 -16.16 -2.86 29.11
C ASN A 375 -16.28 -1.32 29.18
N ARG A 376 -15.17 -0.57 29.30
CA ARG A 376 -15.16 0.90 29.23
C ARG A 376 -15.77 1.46 27.95
N ASN A 377 -15.54 0.83 26.79
CA ASN A 377 -16.18 1.29 25.54
C ASN A 377 -17.68 1.03 25.56
N GLN A 378 -18.11 -0.11 26.08
CA GLN A 378 -19.54 -0.39 26.27
C GLN A 378 -20.19 0.62 27.23
N ARG A 379 -19.57 0.90 28.38
CA ARG A 379 -20.06 1.91 29.33
C ARG A 379 -20.10 3.31 28.73
N LEU A 380 -19.13 3.66 27.87
CA LEU A 380 -19.12 4.93 27.16
C LEU A 380 -20.36 5.03 26.24
N PHE A 381 -20.64 3.98 25.47
CA PHE A 381 -21.82 3.91 24.60
C PHE A 381 -23.13 3.99 25.41
N GLU A 382 -23.21 3.30 26.54
CA GLU A 382 -24.35 3.36 27.47
C GLU A 382 -24.54 4.76 28.04
N SER A 383 -23.46 5.45 28.42
CA SER A 383 -23.51 6.80 29.00
C SER A 383 -24.08 7.85 28.04
N PHE A 384 -23.80 7.71 26.73
CA PHE A 384 -24.38 8.54 25.68
C PHE A 384 -25.73 8.02 25.15
N SER A 385 -26.22 6.88 25.65
CA SER A 385 -27.49 6.28 25.25
C SER A 385 -27.57 6.02 23.74
N ILE A 386 -26.47 5.53 23.15
CA ILE A 386 -26.35 5.29 21.71
C ILE A 386 -27.27 4.15 21.28
N ASN A 387 -28.26 4.46 20.43
CA ASN A 387 -29.12 3.48 19.78
C ASN A 387 -28.73 3.39 18.29
N GLU A 388 -28.24 2.23 17.86
CA GLU A 388 -27.71 2.05 16.51
C GLU A 388 -28.75 2.29 15.40
N VAL A 389 -30.01 1.92 15.66
CA VAL A 389 -31.12 2.09 14.69
C VAL A 389 -31.43 3.57 14.55
N THR A 390 -31.64 4.27 15.67
CA THR A 390 -31.92 5.71 15.64
C THR A 390 -30.77 6.52 15.05
N CYS A 391 -29.52 6.14 15.34
CA CYS A 391 -28.36 6.79 14.72
C CYS A 391 -28.30 6.55 13.21
N GLN A 392 -28.62 5.35 12.73
CA GLN A 392 -28.69 5.05 11.29
C GLN A 392 -29.81 5.84 10.62
N ASP A 393 -31.02 5.84 11.20
CA ASP A 393 -32.18 6.57 10.67
C ASP A 393 -31.86 8.07 10.47
N GLU A 394 -31.17 8.69 11.42
CA GLU A 394 -30.74 10.09 11.35
C GLU A 394 -29.73 10.35 10.22
N ILE A 395 -28.82 9.41 9.99
CA ILE A 395 -27.86 9.46 8.89
C ILE A 395 -28.60 9.32 7.57
N ASP A 396 -29.44 8.30 7.43
CA ASP A 396 -30.18 8.01 6.20
C ASP A 396 -31.11 9.17 5.84
N GLN A 397 -31.81 9.73 6.83
CA GLN A 397 -32.66 10.90 6.64
C GLN A 397 -31.86 12.09 6.11
N PHE A 398 -30.68 12.37 6.67
CA PHE A 398 -29.85 13.49 6.25
C PHE A 398 -29.22 13.27 4.87
N PHE A 399 -28.63 12.10 4.64
CA PHE A 399 -27.85 11.79 3.43
C PHE A 399 -28.71 11.38 2.23
N SER A 400 -30.01 11.08 2.43
CA SER A 400 -30.97 10.94 1.34
C SER A 400 -31.09 12.20 0.46
N THR A 401 -30.82 13.39 1.02
CA THR A 401 -30.93 14.68 0.34
C THR A 401 -29.60 15.45 0.26
N ASN A 402 -28.56 15.00 0.96
CA ASN A 402 -27.25 15.65 1.03
C ASN A 402 -26.14 14.66 0.69
N SER A 403 -25.22 15.03 -0.21
CA SER A 403 -24.16 14.11 -0.66
C SER A 403 -22.75 14.70 -0.61
N LYS A 404 -22.57 15.87 -0.01
CA LYS A 404 -21.29 16.61 -0.02
C LYS A 404 -20.60 16.60 1.33
N PHE A 405 -19.28 16.45 1.30
CA PHE A 405 -18.40 16.71 2.44
C PHE A 405 -17.61 18.02 2.21
N PRO A 406 -17.32 18.82 3.24
CA PRO A 406 -17.84 18.72 4.62
C PRO A 406 -19.37 18.83 4.66
N SER A 407 -20.02 17.98 5.44
CA SER A 407 -21.48 17.95 5.56
C SER A 407 -21.96 18.90 6.66
N GLN A 408 -23.24 19.30 6.60
CA GLN A 408 -23.89 20.05 7.68
C GLN A 408 -24.49 19.16 8.78
N PHE A 409 -24.27 17.84 8.69
CA PHE A 409 -24.81 16.87 9.63
C PHE A 409 -24.34 17.19 11.06
N GLY A 410 -25.27 17.20 12.02
CA GLY A 410 -25.02 17.62 13.39
C GLY A 410 -25.32 19.10 13.69
N ASN A 411 -25.67 19.91 12.69
CA ASN A 411 -26.11 21.29 12.93
C ASN A 411 -27.41 21.29 13.77
N GLY A 412 -27.43 22.07 14.85
CA GLY A 412 -28.57 22.15 15.77
C GLY A 412 -28.73 20.95 16.73
N PHE A 413 -27.85 19.95 16.69
CA PHE A 413 -27.89 18.84 17.66
C PHE A 413 -27.40 19.32 19.04
N GLU A 414 -27.99 18.76 20.10
CA GLU A 414 -27.47 18.93 21.46
C GLU A 414 -26.12 18.21 21.62
N ALA A 415 -25.28 18.69 22.56
CA ALA A 415 -23.92 18.16 22.78
C ALA A 415 -23.89 16.63 22.99
N LYS A 416 -24.82 16.10 23.79
CA LYS A 416 -24.95 14.65 24.02
C LYS A 416 -25.26 13.87 22.73
N LYS A 417 -26.15 14.39 21.88
CA LYS A 417 -26.48 13.78 20.58
C LYS A 417 -25.29 13.85 19.62
N LYS A 418 -24.53 14.95 19.61
CA LYS A 418 -23.30 15.08 18.81
C LYS A 418 -22.26 14.01 19.20
N ALA A 419 -22.05 13.82 20.51
CA ALA A 419 -21.15 12.78 21.01
C ALA A 419 -21.62 11.37 20.64
N ALA A 420 -22.93 11.08 20.79
CA ALA A 420 -23.52 9.81 20.39
C ALA A 420 -23.31 9.51 18.89
N MET A 421 -23.62 10.47 18.01
CA MET A 421 -23.44 10.32 16.57
C MET A 421 -21.96 10.16 16.18
N LEU A 422 -21.05 10.91 16.81
CA LEU A 422 -19.64 10.83 16.50
C LEU A 422 -19.04 9.47 16.89
N LEU A 423 -19.41 8.92 18.04
CA LEU A 423 -19.02 7.58 18.48
C LEU A 423 -19.61 6.48 17.59
N TYR A 424 -20.87 6.64 17.17
CA TYR A 424 -21.50 5.73 16.22
C TYR A 424 -20.76 5.70 14.88
N LEU A 425 -20.49 6.88 14.30
CA LEU A 425 -19.73 7.01 13.06
C LEU A 425 -18.31 6.43 13.20
N ALA A 426 -17.63 6.68 14.33
CA ALA A 426 -16.32 6.07 14.58
C ALA A 426 -16.39 4.53 14.46
N ARG A 427 -17.39 3.86 15.04
CA ARG A 427 -17.56 2.41 14.93
C ARG A 427 -17.85 1.90 13.51
N LYS A 428 -18.46 2.72 12.64
CA LYS A 428 -18.66 2.37 11.23
C LYS A 428 -17.36 2.47 10.43
N TYR A 429 -16.58 3.52 10.67
CA TYR A 429 -15.33 3.80 9.95
C TYR A 429 -14.11 3.05 10.45
N PHE A 430 -14.17 2.51 11.67
CA PHE A 430 -12.98 2.02 12.36
C PHE A 430 -13.18 0.63 12.95
N ALA A 431 -12.11 -0.17 12.89
CA ALA A 431 -11.98 -1.38 13.69
C ALA A 431 -10.55 -1.53 14.22
N GLU A 432 -10.41 -2.35 15.24
CA GLU A 432 -9.12 -2.76 15.77
C GLU A 432 -8.91 -4.26 15.52
N SER A 433 -7.77 -4.60 14.94
CA SER A 433 -7.31 -5.99 14.77
C SER A 433 -6.28 -6.32 15.84
N LYS A 434 -6.34 -7.54 16.39
CA LYS A 434 -5.40 -7.98 17.42
C LYS A 434 -4.00 -8.21 16.83
N GLY A 435 -2.97 -7.69 17.49
CA GLY A 435 -1.56 -7.99 17.14
C GLY A 435 -0.64 -6.77 17.10
N SER A 436 0.62 -7.03 16.78
CA SER A 436 1.66 -6.03 16.46
C SER A 436 1.52 -5.52 15.03
N HIS A 437 2.36 -4.56 14.62
CA HIS A 437 2.28 -3.94 13.30
C HIS A 437 2.31 -4.94 12.13
N CYS A 438 3.23 -5.91 12.19
CA CYS A 438 3.43 -6.93 11.15
C CYS A 438 2.57 -8.19 11.35
N SER A 439 1.64 -8.18 12.31
CA SER A 439 0.70 -9.29 12.45
C SER A 439 -0.24 -9.32 11.22
N PRO A 440 -0.47 -10.50 10.62
CA PRO A 440 -1.43 -10.65 9.53
C PRO A 440 -2.80 -10.07 9.91
N LEU A 441 -3.49 -9.49 8.92
CA LEU A 441 -4.85 -9.00 9.14
C LEU A 441 -5.78 -10.17 9.43
N ASP A 442 -6.56 -10.04 10.49
CA ASP A 442 -7.59 -11.02 10.85
C ASP A 442 -8.75 -10.97 9.85
N GLU A 443 -9.14 -12.13 9.34
CA GLU A 443 -10.25 -12.28 8.39
C GLU A 443 -11.58 -11.81 9.00
N GLU A 444 -11.76 -11.94 10.32
CA GLU A 444 -12.97 -11.48 11.02
C GLU A 444 -13.12 -9.95 11.04
N VAL A 445 -12.01 -9.22 10.94
CA VAL A 445 -12.00 -7.75 10.95
C VAL A 445 -12.17 -7.18 9.53
N PHE A 446 -11.83 -7.98 8.52
CA PHE A 446 -11.92 -7.57 7.12
C PHE A 446 -13.37 -7.49 6.64
N ARG A 447 -13.81 -6.27 6.31
CA ARG A 447 -15.15 -6.00 5.77
C ARG A 447 -15.11 -4.84 4.78
N LEU A 448 -16.11 -4.79 3.90
CA LEU A 448 -16.25 -3.68 2.96
C LEU A 448 -16.48 -2.36 3.72
N PRO A 449 -15.93 -1.24 3.21
CA PRO A 449 -16.18 0.06 3.80
C PRO A 449 -17.67 0.44 3.78
N TRP A 450 -18.16 0.97 4.90
CA TRP A 450 -19.51 1.49 5.03
C TRP A 450 -19.66 2.87 4.37
N SER A 451 -20.86 3.19 3.89
CA SER A 451 -21.19 4.49 3.30
C SER A 451 -22.43 5.09 3.95
N GLU A 452 -22.40 6.41 4.20
CA GLU A 452 -23.58 7.17 4.64
C GLU A 452 -24.66 7.27 3.57
N ARG A 453 -24.32 6.96 2.32
CA ARG A 453 -25.16 7.23 1.14
C ARG A 453 -25.83 5.97 0.61
N ASP A 454 -25.48 4.82 1.17
CA ASP A 454 -25.94 3.54 0.70
C ASP A 454 -26.97 2.99 1.69
N ASN A 455 -28.23 2.95 1.25
CA ASN A 455 -29.35 2.44 2.07
C ASN A 455 -29.40 0.91 2.09
N SER A 456 -28.45 0.23 1.44
CA SER A 456 -28.34 -1.23 1.42
C SER A 456 -27.16 -1.71 2.26
N GLN A 457 -27.37 -1.86 3.57
CA GLN A 457 -26.65 -2.84 4.38
C GLN A 457 -27.60 -3.56 5.33
#